data_AF-A0A837RIM4-F1
#
_entry.id   AF-A0A837RIM4-F1
#
_cell.length_a   1.000
_cell.length_b   1.000
_cell.length_c   1.000
_cell.angle_alpha   90.00
_cell.angle_beta   90.00
_cell.angle_gamma   90.00
#
_symmetry.space_group_name_H-M   'P 1'
#
loop_
_entity.id
_entity.type
_entity.pdbx_description
1 polymer ?
#
loop_
_entity_poly.entity_id
_entity_poly.type
_entity_poly.pdbx_seq_one_letter_code
_entity_poly.pdbx_strand_id
1 'polypeptide(L)'
;MQDKRLNNFKAGLQMLSDKNYLFYLRNSGGLGVVTDQGILNFTIFLPDKDNLLIDDAYEKMAALLRATFSEQIKAGEIVHSYCPGTYDLSIDGKKFAGISQRRSGNAVAIMAYISINGNQKKRSQLMKSFYEIGNYPQNQQIDYPDIDLQAMENLDTLLKNDLTLDLAKEKILNVLKQDYQISRKEFFIIQNSQPYREAYDKTLKDLIKRNKVLLEER
;
A
#
# COMPACT_ATOMS: atom_id res chain seq x y z
N MET A 1 -9.90 11.99 3.26
CA MET A 1 -8.98 10.96 3.81
C MET A 1 -9.50 10.60 5.19
N GLN A 2 -9.67 9.31 5.48
CA GLN A 2 -10.38 8.85 6.68
C GLN A 2 -9.63 9.25 7.96
N ASP A 3 -8.32 9.05 8.03
CA ASP A 3 -7.52 9.35 9.24
C ASP A 3 -7.55 10.82 9.69
N LYS A 4 -7.82 11.77 8.76
CA LYS A 4 -8.00 13.19 9.13
C LYS A 4 -9.18 13.44 10.06
N ARG A 5 -10.12 12.49 10.14
CA ARG A 5 -11.34 12.60 10.95
C ARG A 5 -11.13 12.09 12.39
N LEU A 6 -9.92 11.66 12.74
CA LEU A 6 -9.53 11.35 14.11
C LEU A 6 -9.63 12.61 15.00
N ASN A 7 -10.16 12.47 16.22
CA ASN A 7 -10.42 13.61 17.10
C ASN A 7 -9.12 14.35 17.47
N ASN A 8 -8.04 13.60 17.61
CA ASN A 8 -6.72 14.09 18.00
C ASN A 8 -5.66 13.76 16.93
N PHE A 9 -6.03 13.93 15.67
CA PHE A 9 -5.17 13.66 14.51
C PHE A 9 -3.78 14.31 14.63
N LYS A 10 -3.70 15.56 15.11
CA LYS A 10 -2.44 16.29 15.31
C LYS A 10 -1.48 15.59 16.26
N ALA A 11 -1.96 15.08 17.40
CA ALA A 11 -1.10 14.36 18.34
C ALA A 11 -0.60 13.04 17.73
N GLY A 12 -1.42 12.36 16.92
CA GLY A 12 -1.00 11.20 16.15
C GLY A 12 0.17 11.53 15.22
N LEU A 13 0.07 12.63 14.46
CA LEU A 13 1.16 13.10 13.60
C LEU A 13 2.43 13.51 14.38
N GLN A 14 2.27 14.18 15.52
CA GLN A 14 3.39 14.54 16.38
C GLN A 14 4.13 13.28 16.87
N MET A 15 3.39 12.25 17.30
CA MET A 15 3.98 10.98 17.71
C MET A 15 4.79 10.32 16.59
N LEU A 16 4.28 10.35 15.35
CA LEU A 16 5.04 9.86 14.18
C LEU A 16 6.34 10.66 13.99
N SER A 17 6.28 11.99 14.11
CA SER A 17 7.44 12.87 14.04
C SER A 17 8.48 12.55 15.13
N ASP A 18 8.05 12.37 16.38
CA ASP A 18 8.92 12.06 17.52
C ASP A 18 9.63 10.70 17.36
N LYS A 19 9.02 9.79 16.60
CA LYS A 19 9.61 8.49 16.22
C LYS A 19 10.43 8.57 14.93
N ASN A 20 10.68 9.75 14.39
CA ASN A 20 11.41 10.01 13.14
C ASN A 20 10.76 9.40 11.89
N TYR A 21 9.43 9.30 11.87
CA TYR A 21 8.68 8.91 10.66
C TYR A 21 8.25 10.14 9.87
N LEU A 22 8.54 10.12 8.57
CA LEU A 22 7.89 11.01 7.63
C LEU A 22 6.45 10.54 7.40
N PHE A 23 5.52 11.48 7.34
CA PHE A 23 4.13 11.21 7.04
C PHE A 23 3.64 12.12 5.92
N TYR A 24 2.75 11.58 5.10
CA TYR A 24 2.04 12.36 4.10
C TYR A 24 0.71 11.67 3.78
N LEU A 25 -0.20 12.46 3.24
CA LEU A 25 -1.49 12.06 2.73
C LEU A 25 -1.37 11.70 1.26
N ARG A 26 -1.64 10.44 0.96
CA ARG A 26 -1.61 9.91 -0.40
C ARG A 26 -2.80 10.39 -1.25
N ASN A 27 -2.71 10.18 -2.55
CA ASN A 27 -3.77 10.55 -3.49
C ASN A 27 -4.90 9.52 -3.60
N SER A 28 -4.65 8.28 -3.19
CA SER A 28 -5.64 7.21 -3.04
C SER A 28 -6.32 7.26 -1.66
N GLY A 29 -7.50 6.64 -1.56
CA GLY A 29 -8.24 6.55 -0.29
C GLY A 29 -7.64 5.54 0.69
N GLY A 30 -8.46 5.10 1.65
CA GLY A 30 -8.09 4.16 2.70
C GLY A 30 -7.45 4.81 3.93
N LEU A 31 -7.05 3.93 4.84
CA LEU A 31 -6.43 4.22 6.13
C LEU A 31 -4.90 4.18 6.04
N GLY A 32 -4.22 4.53 7.13
CA GLY A 32 -2.77 4.65 7.22
C GLY A 32 -2.01 3.33 7.02
N VAL A 33 -0.89 3.41 6.31
CA VAL A 33 0.04 2.30 6.07
C VAL A 33 1.47 2.72 6.36
N VAL A 34 2.33 1.80 6.79
CA VAL A 34 3.73 2.07 7.16
C VAL A 34 4.68 1.55 6.09
N THR A 35 5.47 2.42 5.47
CA THR A 35 6.53 2.02 4.52
C THR A 35 7.91 2.22 5.13
N ASP A 36 8.78 1.22 5.01
CA ASP A 36 10.20 1.27 5.35
C ASP A 36 11.02 0.38 4.40
N GLN A 37 12.31 0.16 4.69
CA GLN A 37 13.24 -0.61 3.84
C GLN A 37 12.84 -2.08 3.66
N GLY A 38 11.95 -2.63 4.50
CA GLY A 38 11.43 -3.99 4.40
C GLY A 38 10.11 -4.11 3.63
N ILE A 39 9.61 -3.01 3.07
CA ILE A 39 8.34 -2.94 2.34
C ILE A 39 8.58 -2.77 0.84
N LEU A 40 7.95 -3.61 0.04
CA LEU A 40 7.87 -3.44 -1.41
C LEU A 40 6.51 -2.83 -1.80
N ASN A 41 6.54 -1.62 -2.36
CA ASN A 41 5.37 -1.04 -3.04
C ASN A 41 5.46 -1.36 -4.54
N PHE A 42 4.42 -1.96 -5.10
CA PHE A 42 4.39 -2.40 -6.49
C PHE A 42 3.09 -1.94 -7.16
N THR A 43 3.16 -1.39 -8.37
CA THR A 43 1.98 -0.89 -9.09
C THR A 43 1.95 -1.44 -10.51
N ILE A 44 0.79 -1.94 -10.93
CA ILE A 44 0.47 -2.32 -12.31
C ILE A 44 -0.44 -1.24 -12.89
N PHE A 45 -0.01 -0.60 -13.97
CA PHE A 45 -0.82 0.34 -14.74
C PHE A 45 -1.38 -0.37 -15.97
N LEU A 46 -2.71 -0.46 -16.08
CA LEU A 46 -3.39 -1.07 -17.22
C LEU A 46 -4.28 -0.03 -17.92
N PRO A 47 -4.38 -0.06 -19.26
CA PRO A 47 -5.35 0.72 -20.01
C PRO A 47 -6.75 0.08 -19.89
N ASP A 48 -7.73 0.72 -20.54
CA ASP A 48 -9.07 0.20 -20.74
C ASP A 48 -9.82 -0.10 -19.43
N LYS A 49 -9.93 0.92 -18.58
CA LYS A 49 -10.54 0.77 -17.25
C LYS A 49 -11.98 0.27 -17.30
N ASP A 50 -12.70 0.54 -18.40
CA ASP A 50 -14.15 0.30 -18.50
C ASP A 50 -14.46 -1.16 -18.80
N ASN A 51 -13.52 -1.89 -19.41
CA ASN A 51 -13.63 -3.32 -19.66
C ASN A 51 -13.00 -4.18 -18.56
N LEU A 52 -12.39 -3.59 -17.53
CA LEU A 52 -11.83 -4.32 -16.40
C LEU A 52 -12.70 -4.12 -15.16
N LEU A 53 -13.35 -5.18 -14.67
CA LEU A 53 -14.12 -5.12 -13.44
C LEU A 53 -13.23 -4.80 -12.23
N ILE A 54 -13.83 -4.25 -11.18
CA ILE A 54 -13.13 -3.87 -9.95
C ILE A 54 -12.43 -5.07 -9.31
N ASP A 55 -13.13 -6.19 -9.20
CA ASP A 55 -12.63 -7.41 -8.59
C ASP A 55 -11.59 -8.10 -9.48
N ASP A 56 -11.79 -8.13 -10.80
CA ASP A 56 -10.79 -8.65 -11.75
C ASP A 56 -9.46 -7.91 -11.64
N ALA A 57 -9.50 -6.59 -11.42
CA ALA A 57 -8.29 -5.79 -11.23
C ALA A 57 -7.54 -6.19 -9.95
N TYR A 58 -8.26 -6.42 -8.85
CA TYR A 58 -7.65 -6.90 -7.61
C TYR A 58 -7.09 -8.31 -7.76
N GLU A 59 -7.86 -9.20 -8.39
CA GLU A 59 -7.47 -10.59 -8.60
C GLU A 59 -6.23 -10.71 -9.49
N LYS A 60 -6.02 -9.82 -10.48
CA LYS A 60 -4.78 -9.78 -11.26
C LYS A 60 -3.53 -9.64 -10.38
N MET A 61 -3.56 -8.75 -9.38
CA MET A 61 -2.44 -8.58 -8.45
C MET A 61 -2.32 -9.78 -7.50
N ALA A 62 -3.45 -10.28 -6.99
CA ALA A 62 -3.46 -11.45 -6.10
C ALA A 62 -2.91 -12.70 -6.80
N ALA A 63 -3.36 -12.99 -8.02
CA ALA A 63 -2.91 -14.12 -8.84
C ALA A 63 -1.41 -14.03 -9.17
N LEU A 64 -0.92 -12.84 -9.52
CA LEU A 64 0.53 -12.63 -9.72
C LEU A 64 1.32 -12.97 -8.46
N LEU A 65 0.87 -12.52 -7.29
CA LEU A 65 1.55 -12.79 -6.02
C LEU A 65 1.46 -14.26 -5.61
N ARG A 66 0.35 -14.95 -5.88
CA ARG A 66 0.23 -16.41 -5.72
C ARG A 66 1.27 -17.15 -6.56
N ALA A 67 1.28 -16.89 -7.87
CA ALA A 67 2.21 -17.50 -8.81
C ALA A 67 3.68 -17.18 -8.50
N THR A 68 3.95 -16.02 -7.90
CA THR A 68 5.31 -15.60 -7.56
C THR A 68 5.83 -16.22 -6.26
N PHE A 69 4.99 -16.31 -5.23
CA PHE A 69 5.45 -16.58 -3.87
C PHE A 69 4.89 -17.85 -3.26
N SER A 70 3.58 -18.10 -3.38
CA SER A 70 2.93 -19.28 -2.82
C SER A 70 1.45 -19.36 -3.21
N GLU A 71 1.01 -20.53 -3.65
CA GLU A 71 -0.41 -20.84 -3.88
C GLU A 71 -1.26 -20.80 -2.59
N GLN A 72 -0.63 -20.76 -1.41
CA GLN A 72 -1.34 -20.65 -0.13
C GLN A 72 -1.85 -19.24 0.17
N ILE A 73 -1.46 -18.24 -0.63
CA ILE A 73 -1.89 -16.85 -0.43
C ILE A 73 -3.40 -16.73 -0.67
N LYS A 74 -4.12 -16.31 0.37
CA LYS A 74 -5.56 -16.07 0.33
C LYS A 74 -5.86 -14.58 0.25
N ALA A 75 -6.85 -14.22 -0.56
CA ALA A 75 -7.42 -12.89 -0.59
C ALA A 75 -8.64 -12.82 0.34
N GLY A 76 -8.72 -11.79 1.16
CA GLY A 76 -9.82 -11.56 2.09
C GLY A 76 -9.42 -10.62 3.22
N GLU A 77 -10.40 -9.94 3.78
CA GLU A 77 -10.17 -8.91 4.80
C GLU A 77 -9.57 -9.47 6.09
N ILE A 78 -8.51 -8.83 6.59
CA ILE A 78 -7.91 -9.10 7.89
C ILE A 78 -8.24 -7.93 8.82
N VAL A 79 -9.38 -8.02 9.49
CA VAL A 79 -10.05 -6.92 10.22
C VAL A 79 -9.16 -6.29 11.31
N HIS A 80 -8.37 -7.09 12.03
CA HIS A 80 -7.48 -6.62 13.10
C HIS A 80 -6.08 -6.18 12.62
N SER A 81 -5.91 -5.95 11.31
CA SER A 81 -4.70 -5.38 10.73
C SER A 81 -4.79 -3.86 10.61
N TYR A 82 -3.67 -3.16 10.39
CA TYR A 82 -3.77 -1.77 9.93
C TYR A 82 -4.18 -1.71 8.46
N CYS A 83 -4.95 -0.67 8.13
CA CYS A 83 -5.55 -0.47 6.81
C CYS A 83 -6.21 -1.75 6.27
N PRO A 84 -7.19 -2.33 6.99
CA PRO A 84 -7.91 -3.51 6.52
C PRO A 84 -8.63 -3.17 5.21
N GLY A 85 -8.74 -4.17 4.34
CA GLY A 85 -9.43 -4.04 3.08
C GLY A 85 -9.93 -5.39 2.58
N THR A 86 -10.98 -5.37 1.76
CA THR A 86 -11.63 -6.59 1.25
C THR A 86 -10.70 -7.50 0.44
N TYR A 87 -9.60 -6.95 -0.08
CA TYR A 87 -8.55 -7.64 -0.82
C TYR A 87 -7.17 -7.55 -0.13
N ASP A 88 -7.15 -7.74 1.18
CA ASP A 88 -5.91 -8.06 1.88
C ASP A 88 -5.40 -9.45 1.47
N LEU A 89 -4.09 -9.62 1.44
CA LEU A 89 -3.46 -10.92 1.17
C LEU A 89 -2.79 -11.47 2.41
N SER A 90 -3.04 -12.75 2.68
CA SER A 90 -2.59 -13.44 3.88
C SER A 90 -2.09 -14.86 3.60
N ILE A 91 -1.23 -15.35 4.49
CA ILE A 91 -0.88 -16.78 4.65
C ILE A 91 -1.14 -17.13 6.11
N ASP A 92 -1.76 -18.28 6.38
CA ASP A 92 -2.14 -18.71 7.73
C ASP A 92 -2.92 -17.66 8.54
N GLY A 93 -3.78 -16.89 7.85
CA GLY A 93 -4.61 -15.84 8.45
C GLY A 93 -3.85 -14.56 8.83
N LYS A 94 -2.55 -14.47 8.53
CA LYS A 94 -1.73 -13.29 8.81
C LYS A 94 -1.54 -12.46 7.56
N LYS A 95 -1.96 -11.20 7.60
CA LYS A 95 -1.80 -10.26 6.48
C LYS A 95 -0.33 -9.94 6.24
N PHE A 96 0.11 -10.05 5.00
CA PHE A 96 1.42 -9.56 4.57
C PHE A 96 1.31 -8.49 3.48
N ALA A 97 0.17 -8.37 2.79
CA ALA A 97 -0.03 -7.35 1.78
C ALA A 97 -1.45 -6.77 1.79
N GLY A 98 -1.56 -5.54 1.29
CA GLY A 98 -2.83 -4.87 1.05
C GLY A 98 -2.86 -4.32 -0.36
N ILE A 99 -3.98 -4.49 -1.06
CA ILE A 99 -4.16 -4.02 -2.43
C ILE A 99 -5.15 -2.85 -2.45
N SER A 100 -4.83 -1.83 -3.24
CA SER A 100 -5.72 -0.73 -3.55
C SER A 100 -5.72 -0.46 -5.05
N GLN A 101 -6.76 0.20 -5.55
CA GLN A 101 -6.80 0.61 -6.95
C GLN A 101 -7.17 2.09 -7.10
N ARG A 102 -6.67 2.71 -8.17
CA ARG A 102 -7.07 4.05 -8.61
C ARG A 102 -7.44 4.00 -10.09
N ARG A 103 -8.65 4.45 -10.40
CA ARG A 103 -9.17 4.55 -11.77
C ARG A 103 -9.26 6.01 -12.17
N SER A 104 -8.65 6.37 -13.30
CA SER A 104 -8.59 7.76 -13.78
C SER A 104 -8.37 7.80 -15.29
N GLY A 105 -9.10 8.65 -16.01
CA GLY A 105 -9.07 8.64 -17.47
C GLY A 105 -9.45 7.25 -18.01
N ASN A 106 -8.73 6.72 -18.99
CA ASN A 106 -8.92 5.35 -19.48
C ASN A 106 -7.98 4.32 -18.80
N ALA A 107 -7.51 4.58 -17.57
CA ALA A 107 -6.50 3.74 -16.93
C ALA A 107 -6.90 3.31 -15.52
N VAL A 108 -6.37 2.15 -15.12
CA VAL A 108 -6.43 1.61 -13.77
C VAL A 108 -5.02 1.36 -13.26
N ALA A 109 -4.73 1.86 -12.06
CA ALA A 109 -3.51 1.58 -11.32
C ALA A 109 -3.85 0.65 -10.16
N ILE A 110 -3.35 -0.58 -10.21
CA ILE A 110 -3.48 -1.58 -9.15
C ILE A 110 -2.21 -1.52 -8.32
N MET A 111 -2.32 -1.12 -7.06
CA MET A 111 -1.20 -0.86 -6.16
C MET A 111 -1.20 -1.88 -5.03
N ALA A 112 -0.07 -2.53 -4.80
CA ALA A 112 0.16 -3.43 -3.69
C ALA A 112 1.20 -2.84 -2.75
N TYR A 113 0.87 -2.85 -1.46
CA TYR A 113 1.79 -2.76 -0.36
C TYR A 113 2.14 -4.19 0.07
N ILE A 114 3.43 -4.55 0.11
CA ILE A 114 3.86 -5.91 0.42
C ILE A 114 4.93 -5.87 1.52
N SER A 115 4.66 -6.50 2.65
CA SER A 115 5.60 -6.67 3.75
C SER A 115 6.53 -7.83 3.44
N ILE A 116 7.77 -7.52 3.04
CA ILE A 116 8.73 -8.52 2.59
C ILE A 116 9.50 -9.09 3.78
N ASN A 117 10.14 -8.23 4.56
CA ASN A 117 10.99 -8.60 5.70
C ASN A 117 11.05 -7.49 6.76
N GLY A 118 11.83 -7.68 7.82
CA GLY A 118 12.06 -6.69 8.87
C GLY A 118 11.19 -6.91 10.10
N ASN A 119 10.74 -5.85 10.78
CA ASN A 119 9.97 -5.99 12.03
C ASN A 119 8.49 -5.58 11.83
N GLN A 120 7.65 -6.53 11.43
CA GLN A 120 6.23 -6.27 11.19
C GLN A 120 5.49 -5.87 12.48
N LYS A 121 5.82 -6.47 13.62
CA LYS A 121 5.22 -6.11 14.92
C LYS A 121 5.47 -4.65 15.29
N LYS A 122 6.66 -4.12 14.98
CA LYS A 122 6.98 -2.69 15.16
C LYS A 122 6.12 -1.79 14.27
N ARG A 123 5.84 -2.21 13.03
CA ARG A 123 4.92 -1.47 12.12
C ARG A 123 3.49 -1.48 12.66
N SER A 124 3.01 -2.65 13.09
CA SER A 124 1.67 -2.78 13.70
C SER A 124 1.54 -1.94 14.97
N GLN A 125 2.56 -1.97 15.84
CA GLN A 125 2.59 -1.16 17.06
C GLN A 125 2.59 0.34 16.77
N LEU A 126 3.33 0.79 15.74
CA LEU A 126 3.34 2.18 15.33
C LEU A 126 1.93 2.66 14.96
N MET A 127 1.23 1.89 14.13
CA MET A 127 -0.13 2.24 13.70
C MET A 127 -1.15 2.12 14.83
N LYS A 128 -1.01 1.11 15.70
CA LYS A 128 -1.84 0.97 16.90
C LYS A 128 -1.75 2.22 17.77
N SER A 129 -0.53 2.63 18.12
CA SER A 129 -0.31 3.85 18.90
C SER A 129 -0.79 5.11 18.18
N PHE A 130 -0.67 5.18 16.85
CA PHE A 130 -1.20 6.31 16.07
C PHE A 130 -2.71 6.44 16.21
N TYR A 131 -3.46 5.33 16.10
CA TYR A 131 -4.92 5.35 16.24
C TYR A 131 -5.38 5.57 17.68
N GLU A 132 -4.70 5.01 18.67
CA GLU A 132 -4.98 5.23 20.09
C GLU A 132 -4.78 6.71 20.48
N ILE A 133 -3.64 7.31 20.12
CA ILE A 133 -3.35 8.72 20.38
C ILE A 133 -4.27 9.64 19.57
N GLY A 134 -4.54 9.25 18.32
CA GLY A 134 -5.47 9.93 17.43
C GLY A 134 -6.89 9.98 17.96
N ASN A 135 -7.24 9.14 18.94
CA ASN A 135 -8.54 9.06 19.59
C ASN A 135 -9.69 8.94 18.58
N TYR A 136 -10.03 7.69 18.23
CA TYR A 136 -11.11 7.42 17.30
C TYR A 136 -12.48 7.86 17.87
N PRO A 137 -13.32 8.50 17.06
CA PRO A 137 -14.66 8.91 17.50
C PRO A 137 -15.60 7.70 17.66
N GLN A 138 -16.12 7.48 18.88
CA GLN A 138 -16.96 6.32 19.24
C GLN A 138 -18.33 6.22 18.51
N ASN A 139 -18.77 7.27 17.81
CA ASN A 139 -20.12 7.38 17.21
C ASN A 139 -20.11 7.71 15.71
N GLN A 140 -19.06 7.35 14.95
CA GLN A 140 -18.98 7.64 13.51
C GLN A 140 -19.12 6.38 12.66
N GLN A 141 -19.69 6.53 11.44
CA GLN A 141 -19.80 5.48 10.41
C GLN A 141 -18.45 4.97 9.85
N ILE A 142 -17.32 5.36 10.46
CA ILE A 142 -15.98 4.92 10.04
C ILE A 142 -15.39 4.10 11.18
N ASP A 143 -15.24 2.81 10.93
CA ASP A 143 -14.50 1.92 11.82
C ASP A 143 -13.00 2.14 11.62
N TYR A 144 -12.33 2.55 12.68
CA TYR A 144 -10.87 2.54 12.77
C TYR A 144 -10.42 1.17 13.29
N PRO A 145 -9.30 0.63 12.78
CA PRO A 145 -8.93 -0.74 13.07
C PRO A 145 -8.50 -0.89 14.53
N ASP A 146 -9.09 -1.86 15.23
CA ASP A 146 -8.52 -2.39 16.47
C ASP A 146 -7.38 -3.35 16.11
N ILE A 147 -6.16 -2.83 16.16
CA ILE A 147 -4.98 -3.52 15.65
C ILE A 147 -4.49 -4.58 16.66
N ASP A 148 -4.47 -5.83 16.23
CA ASP A 148 -3.74 -6.93 16.86
C ASP A 148 -2.34 -7.04 16.25
N LEU A 149 -1.32 -7.07 17.10
CA LEU A 149 0.08 -7.20 16.70
C LEU A 149 0.40 -8.57 16.07
N GLN A 150 -0.45 -9.59 16.25
CA GLN A 150 -0.28 -10.91 15.63
C GLN A 150 -1.03 -11.07 14.28
N ALA A 151 -1.89 -10.12 13.91
CA ALA A 151 -2.71 -10.21 12.70
C ALA A 151 -1.91 -10.00 11.40
N MET A 152 -0.68 -9.49 11.49
CA MET A 152 0.19 -9.22 10.35
C MET A 152 1.55 -9.86 10.52
N GLU A 153 2.15 -10.31 9.43
CA GLU A 153 3.52 -10.84 9.40
C GLU A 153 4.22 -10.55 8.07
N ASN A 154 5.54 -10.56 8.06
CA ASN A 154 6.32 -10.49 6.84
C ASN A 154 6.22 -11.75 5.99
N LEU A 155 6.36 -11.59 4.68
CA LEU A 155 6.33 -12.69 3.72
C LEU A 155 7.52 -13.66 3.89
N ASP A 156 8.73 -13.19 4.20
CA ASP A 156 9.90 -14.04 4.49
C ASP A 156 9.60 -15.07 5.60
N THR A 157 8.98 -14.59 6.68
CA THR A 157 8.65 -15.34 7.88
C THR A 157 7.52 -16.33 7.61
N LEU A 158 6.52 -15.91 6.85
CA LEU A 158 5.40 -16.77 6.44
C LEU A 158 5.84 -17.87 5.48
N LEU A 159 6.76 -17.58 4.56
CA LEU A 159 7.32 -18.56 3.63
C LEU A 159 8.43 -19.41 4.26
N LYS A 160 8.90 -19.06 5.47
CA LYS A 160 10.02 -19.70 6.17
C LYS A 160 11.28 -19.75 5.31
N ASN A 161 11.54 -18.67 4.56
CA ASN A 161 12.74 -18.52 3.74
C ASN A 161 13.23 -17.08 3.76
N ASP A 162 14.53 -16.90 3.56
CA ASP A 162 15.09 -15.56 3.42
C ASP A 162 14.57 -14.91 2.13
N LEU A 163 13.90 -13.76 2.29
CA LEU A 163 13.38 -12.98 1.17
C LEU A 163 13.82 -11.52 1.31
N THR A 164 14.74 -11.09 0.45
CA THR A 164 15.10 -9.68 0.31
C THR A 164 14.17 -8.97 -0.66
N LEU A 165 14.14 -7.63 -0.63
CA LEU A 165 13.36 -6.85 -1.58
C LEU A 165 13.83 -7.08 -3.03
N ASP A 166 15.13 -7.26 -3.25
CA ASP A 166 15.66 -7.48 -4.59
C ASP A 166 15.32 -8.87 -5.11
N LEU A 167 15.38 -9.90 -4.26
CA LEU A 167 14.91 -11.23 -4.62
C LEU A 167 13.39 -11.25 -4.89
N ALA A 168 12.60 -10.51 -4.10
CA ALA A 168 11.16 -10.38 -4.34
C ALA A 168 10.87 -9.71 -5.70
N LYS A 169 11.57 -8.61 -6.02
CA LYS A 169 11.46 -7.96 -7.34
C LYS A 169 11.85 -8.91 -8.47
N GLU A 170 12.96 -9.64 -8.32
CA GLU A 170 13.43 -10.59 -9.32
C GLU A 170 12.38 -11.69 -9.58
N LYS A 171 11.84 -12.30 -8.52
CA LYS A 171 10.78 -13.32 -8.62
C LYS A 171 9.55 -12.79 -9.36
N ILE A 172 9.06 -11.59 -8.99
CA ILE A 172 7.91 -10.95 -9.67
C ILE A 172 8.21 -10.76 -11.16
N LEU A 173 9.38 -10.21 -11.50
CA LEU A 173 9.76 -9.98 -12.90
C LEU A 173 9.89 -11.29 -13.68
N ASN A 174 10.34 -12.38 -13.05
CA ASN A 174 10.47 -13.68 -13.72
C ASN A 174 9.11 -14.30 -14.05
N VAL A 175 8.10 -14.14 -13.18
CA VAL A 175 6.71 -14.54 -13.51
C VAL A 175 6.17 -13.68 -14.64
N LEU A 176 6.31 -12.35 -14.56
CA LEU A 176 5.82 -11.44 -15.61
C LEU A 176 6.43 -11.70 -16.98
N LYS A 177 7.70 -12.14 -17.05
CA LYS A 177 8.38 -12.47 -18.32
C LYS A 177 7.76 -13.64 -19.07
N GLN A 178 6.94 -14.47 -18.42
CA GLN A 178 6.27 -15.58 -19.07
C GLN A 178 5.23 -15.09 -20.08
N ASP A 179 4.55 -13.98 -19.76
CA ASP A 179 3.47 -13.42 -20.58
C ASP A 179 3.81 -12.07 -21.21
N TYR A 180 4.84 -11.37 -20.70
CA TYR A 180 5.16 -9.99 -21.09
C TYR A 180 6.63 -9.79 -21.42
N GLN A 181 6.89 -8.91 -22.40
CA GLN A 181 8.23 -8.38 -22.64
C GLN A 181 8.50 -7.18 -21.72
N ILE A 182 9.60 -7.24 -20.97
CA ILE A 182 9.98 -6.18 -20.03
C ILE A 182 10.95 -5.21 -20.72
N SER A 183 10.46 -4.02 -21.09
CA SER A 183 11.27 -2.99 -21.76
C SER A 183 11.55 -1.78 -20.84
N ARG A 184 12.73 -1.80 -20.18
CA ARG A 184 13.21 -0.64 -19.41
C ARG A 184 13.58 0.54 -20.32
N LYS A 185 14.01 0.25 -21.55
CA LYS A 185 14.37 1.26 -22.55
C LYS A 185 13.16 2.06 -23.01
N GLU A 186 12.05 1.40 -23.32
CA GLU A 186 10.80 2.10 -23.67
C GLU A 186 10.30 2.95 -22.52
N PHE A 187 10.29 2.40 -21.30
CA PHE A 187 9.89 3.20 -20.13
C PHE A 187 10.82 4.40 -19.91
N PHE A 188 12.12 4.28 -20.20
CA PHE A 188 13.04 5.42 -20.21
C PHE A 188 12.66 6.50 -21.21
N ILE A 189 12.21 6.13 -22.41
CA ILE A 189 11.72 7.10 -23.40
C ILE A 189 10.43 7.75 -22.90
N ILE A 190 9.48 6.97 -22.39
CA ILE A 190 8.19 7.46 -21.89
C ILE A 190 8.38 8.44 -20.72
N GLN A 191 9.16 8.07 -19.70
CA GLN A 191 9.37 8.94 -18.53
C GLN A 191 10.07 10.26 -18.88
N ASN A 192 10.81 10.28 -19.99
CA ASN A 192 11.47 11.47 -20.53
C ASN A 192 10.65 12.16 -21.65
N SER A 193 9.41 11.76 -21.88
CA SER A 193 8.51 12.48 -22.77
C SER A 193 7.95 13.72 -22.08
N GLN A 194 7.63 14.76 -22.85
CA GLN A 194 6.99 15.97 -22.32
C GLN A 194 5.63 15.69 -21.66
N PRO A 195 4.71 14.91 -22.26
CA PRO A 195 3.42 14.62 -21.64
C PRO A 195 3.54 13.92 -20.29
N TYR A 196 4.49 12.98 -20.14
CA TYR A 196 4.73 12.31 -18.86
C TYR A 196 5.23 13.28 -17.80
N ARG A 197 6.26 14.08 -18.12
CA ARG A 197 6.83 15.05 -17.17
C ARG A 197 5.81 16.09 -16.72
N GLU A 198 5.01 16.62 -17.65
CA GLU A 198 3.96 17.58 -17.30
C GLU A 198 2.91 16.97 -16.37
N ALA A 199 2.47 15.74 -16.65
CA ALA A 199 1.53 15.02 -15.79
C ALA A 199 2.12 14.70 -14.41
N TYR A 200 3.40 14.28 -14.37
CA TYR A 200 4.13 14.01 -13.15
C TYR A 200 4.28 15.28 -12.29
N ASP A 201 4.80 16.37 -12.87
CA ASP A 201 5.05 17.63 -12.17
C ASP A 201 3.75 18.25 -11.66
N LYS A 202 2.68 18.20 -12.46
CA LYS A 202 1.35 18.64 -12.03
C LYS A 202 0.88 17.82 -10.83
N THR A 203 0.95 16.50 -10.92
CA THR A 203 0.52 15.59 -9.83
C THR A 203 1.34 15.79 -8.56
N LEU A 204 2.66 15.98 -8.71
CA LEU A 204 3.56 16.25 -7.59
C LEU A 204 3.25 17.59 -6.93
N LYS A 205 3.03 18.66 -7.71
CA LYS A 205 2.61 19.96 -7.19
C LYS A 205 1.31 19.86 -6.40
N ASP A 206 0.31 19.14 -6.93
CA ASP A 206 -0.96 18.91 -6.24
C ASP A 206 -0.79 18.13 -4.94
N LEU A 207 0.08 17.10 -4.94
CA LEU A 207 0.38 16.32 -3.74
C LEU A 207 1.09 17.15 -2.67
N ILE A 208 2.07 17.98 -3.07
CA ILE A 208 2.77 18.91 -2.18
C ILE A 208 1.77 19.91 -1.59
N LYS A 209 0.93 20.54 -2.43
CA LYS A 209 -0.07 21.51 -1.97
C LYS A 209 -1.04 20.89 -0.95
N ARG A 210 -1.52 19.67 -1.22
CA ARG A 210 -2.38 18.92 -0.30
C ARG A 210 -1.73 18.66 1.06
N ASN A 211 -0.43 18.33 1.05
CA ASN A 211 0.32 18.01 2.25
C ASN A 211 0.85 19.23 2.99
N LYS A 212 1.00 20.39 2.31
CA LYS A 212 1.24 21.66 3.00
C LYS A 212 0.10 22.02 3.94
N VAL A 213 -1.15 21.88 3.49
CA VAL A 213 -2.34 22.12 4.33
C VAL A 213 -2.32 21.24 5.60
N LEU A 214 -1.84 20.00 5.50
CA LEU A 214 -1.67 19.13 6.67
C LEU A 214 -0.67 19.71 7.71
N LEU A 215 0.38 20.38 7.24
CA LEU A 215 1.45 20.93 8.07
C LEU A 215 1.20 22.39 8.49
N GLU A 216 0.37 23.13 7.76
CA GLU A 216 0.02 24.54 8.01
C GLU A 216 -1.16 24.69 8.98
N GLU A 217 -1.95 23.63 9.20
CA GLU A 217 -2.90 23.55 10.31
C GLU A 217 -2.21 23.52 11.69
N ARG A 218 -0.90 23.83 11.83
CA ARG A 218 -0.16 23.83 13.09
C ARG A 218 -0.76 24.77 14.12
#